data_AF-A0A7I9W812-F1
#
_entry.id   AF-A0A7I9W812-F1
#
_cell.length_a   1.000
_cell.length_b   1.000
_cell.length_c   1.000
_cell.angle_alpha   90.00
_cell.angle_beta   90.00
_cell.angle_gamma   90.00
#
_symmetry.space_group_name_H-M   'P 1'
#
loop_
_entity.id
_entity.type
_entity.pdbx_description
1 polymer ?
#
loop_
_entity_poly.entity_id
_entity_poly.type
_entity_poly.pdbx_seq_one_letter_code
_entity_poly.pdbx_strand_id
1 'polypeptide(L)'
;MLHTVRRRPKWSTSFAVTSSLVAPLTAVLTGCSAGDAMLPTMAVPSPSVVHSRAQAKGGALPPEDAAPNTFTVTAQQRAYLDALKAAGIRPSSELLALSIGSYVCQARAAKQSDQAVWDYVKPLVRNDVRKTQLNAVAPSPAQVNAATADYIRIATERLC
;
A
#
# COMPACT_ATOMS: atom_id res chain seq x y z
N MET A 1 9.27 8.44 61.34
CA MET A 1 8.56 7.72 60.26
C MET A 1 7.69 8.74 59.52
N LEU A 2 8.14 9.23 58.35
CA LEU A 2 7.39 10.19 57.53
C LEU A 2 6.62 9.42 56.45
N HIS A 3 5.29 9.58 56.43
CA HIS A 3 4.43 9.08 55.35
C HIS A 3 4.37 10.10 54.21
N THR A 4 5.01 9.80 53.08
CA THR A 4 4.86 10.57 51.84
C THR A 4 3.65 10.09 51.04
N VAL A 5 2.60 10.90 51.01
CA VAL A 5 1.42 10.74 50.15
C VAL A 5 1.74 11.27 48.75
N ARG A 6 1.91 10.37 47.76
CA ARG A 6 2.04 10.76 46.34
C ARG A 6 0.66 11.01 45.73
N ARG A 7 0.37 12.26 45.37
CA ARG A 7 -0.80 12.66 44.58
C ARG A 7 -0.62 12.22 43.12
N ARG A 8 -1.63 11.58 42.53
CA ARG A 8 -1.69 11.28 41.09
C ARG A 8 -2.36 12.43 40.33
N PRO A 9 -1.86 12.84 39.15
CA PRO A 9 -2.54 13.82 38.30
C PRO A 9 -3.73 13.18 37.57
N LYS A 10 -4.88 13.85 37.63
CA LYS A 10 -6.08 13.55 36.84
C LYS A 10 -5.92 14.18 35.46
N TRP A 11 -5.76 13.38 34.41
CA TRP A 11 -5.91 13.85 33.04
C TRP A 11 -7.39 13.78 32.68
N SER A 12 -8.01 14.96 32.56
CA SER A 12 -9.38 15.14 32.08
C SER A 12 -9.47 14.91 30.58
N THR A 13 -10.31 13.96 30.18
CA THR A 13 -10.79 13.73 28.82
C THR A 13 -11.81 14.80 28.44
N SER A 14 -11.59 15.48 27.32
CA SER A 14 -12.64 16.26 26.64
C SER A 14 -12.92 15.62 25.29
N PHE A 15 -14.07 14.96 25.19
CA PHE A 15 -14.69 14.59 23.93
C PHE A 15 -15.47 15.79 23.39
N ALA A 16 -15.32 16.10 22.12
CA ALA A 16 -16.28 16.91 21.38
C ALA A 16 -16.57 16.21 20.05
N VAL A 17 -17.74 15.59 20.00
CA VAL A 17 -18.41 15.09 18.79
C VAL A 17 -19.35 16.20 18.34
N THR A 18 -19.26 16.63 17.08
CA THR A 18 -20.41 17.24 16.38
C THR A 18 -20.34 16.94 14.88
N SER A 19 -21.42 16.32 14.41
CA SER A 19 -21.75 15.97 13.04
C SER A 19 -22.05 17.18 12.15
N SER A 20 -21.82 17.01 10.84
CA SER A 20 -22.86 16.97 9.79
C SER A 20 -22.37 17.56 8.45
N LEU A 21 -22.64 16.79 7.39
CA LEU A 21 -22.48 17.11 5.98
C LEU A 21 -23.48 18.19 5.52
N VAL A 22 -23.22 18.84 4.39
CA VAL A 22 -24.03 18.82 3.15
C VAL A 22 -23.40 19.78 2.12
N ALA A 23 -23.22 19.29 0.89
CA ALA A 23 -22.72 20.01 -0.28
C ALA A 23 -23.87 20.57 -1.15
N PRO A 24 -23.68 21.69 -1.87
CA PRO A 24 -24.60 22.10 -2.93
C PRO A 24 -24.18 21.55 -4.31
N LEU A 25 -25.18 20.97 -4.99
CA LEU A 25 -25.18 20.47 -6.36
C LEU A 25 -25.27 21.64 -7.36
N THR A 26 -24.38 21.69 -8.36
CA THR A 26 -24.61 22.48 -9.57
C THR A 26 -24.89 21.55 -10.74
N ALA A 27 -26.18 21.41 -11.06
CA ALA A 27 -26.66 20.78 -12.28
C ALA A 27 -26.55 21.76 -13.44
N VAL A 28 -25.84 21.39 -14.51
CA VAL A 28 -25.96 22.03 -15.82
C VAL A 28 -26.40 20.95 -16.80
N LEU A 29 -27.68 21.01 -17.16
CA LEU A 29 -28.27 20.23 -18.24
C LEU A 29 -28.10 21.04 -19.53
N THR A 30 -27.23 20.58 -20.41
CA THR A 30 -27.28 20.92 -21.83
C THR A 30 -27.40 19.63 -22.62
N GLY A 31 -28.60 19.39 -23.13
CA GLY A 31 -28.89 18.29 -24.06
C GLY A 31 -28.35 18.60 -25.44
N CYS A 32 -27.83 17.57 -26.11
CA CYS A 32 -27.71 17.54 -27.56
C CYS A 32 -28.23 16.19 -28.05
N SER A 33 -29.03 16.27 -29.11
CA SER A 33 -29.96 15.27 -29.61
C SER A 33 -29.32 14.26 -30.58
N ALA A 34 -29.90 13.06 -30.57
CA ALA A 34 -30.04 12.04 -31.63
C ALA A 34 -28.79 11.40 -32.28
N GLY A 35 -28.71 10.08 -32.13
CA GLY A 35 -27.96 9.17 -32.99
C GLY A 35 -28.11 7.71 -32.51
N ASP A 36 -29.05 6.98 -33.11
CA ASP A 36 -29.19 5.51 -32.98
C ASP A 36 -27.87 4.81 -33.34
N ALA A 37 -27.27 4.06 -32.40
CA ALA A 37 -26.44 2.88 -32.68
C ALA A 37 -25.98 2.18 -31.38
N MET A 38 -26.30 0.90 -31.26
CA MET A 38 -25.68 -0.17 -30.46
C MET A 38 -25.12 0.15 -29.05
N LEU A 39 -25.69 -0.50 -28.03
CA LEU A 39 -25.12 -0.62 -26.69
C LEU A 39 -23.68 -1.16 -26.74
N PRO A 40 -22.64 -0.37 -26.40
CA PRO A 40 -21.34 -0.91 -26.06
C PRO A 40 -21.40 -1.32 -24.59
N THR A 41 -21.01 -2.55 -24.29
CA THR A 41 -20.67 -2.91 -22.91
C THR A 41 -19.59 -1.93 -22.44
N MET A 42 -19.92 -1.08 -21.46
CA MET A 42 -18.91 -0.19 -20.87
C MET A 42 -18.08 -1.04 -19.93
N ALA A 43 -17.02 -1.63 -20.46
CA ALA A 43 -15.92 -2.11 -19.65
C ALA A 43 -15.37 -0.89 -18.90
N VAL A 44 -15.60 -0.84 -17.59
CA VAL A 44 -14.94 0.12 -16.69
C VAL A 44 -13.44 -0.06 -16.92
N PRO A 45 -12.70 0.95 -17.41
CA PRO A 45 -11.25 0.86 -17.46
C PRO A 45 -10.78 0.70 -16.02
N SER A 46 -10.10 -0.41 -15.73
CA SER A 46 -9.31 -0.49 -14.50
C SER A 46 -8.41 0.74 -14.48
N PRO A 47 -8.26 1.46 -13.35
CA PRO A 47 -7.34 2.59 -13.30
C PRO A 47 -5.99 2.08 -13.77
N SER A 48 -5.53 2.62 -14.90
CA SER A 48 -4.20 2.37 -15.43
C SER A 48 -3.24 2.79 -14.34
N VAL A 49 -2.71 1.82 -13.59
CA VAL A 49 -1.55 2.05 -12.75
C VAL A 49 -0.46 2.39 -13.75
N VAL A 50 -0.22 3.68 -13.95
CA VAL A 50 0.94 4.19 -14.67
C VAL A 50 2.13 3.58 -13.93
N HIS A 51 2.64 2.48 -14.47
CA HIS A 51 3.95 1.97 -14.12
C HIS A 51 4.89 3.04 -14.66
N SER A 52 5.16 4.05 -13.82
CA SER A 52 6.25 4.98 -14.03
C SER A 52 7.49 4.12 -14.09
N ARG A 53 7.90 3.77 -15.31
CA ARG A 53 9.22 3.27 -15.63
C ARG A 53 10.16 4.38 -15.22
N ALA A 54 10.61 4.36 -13.96
CA ALA A 54 11.78 5.11 -13.57
C ALA A 54 12.87 4.67 -14.55
N GLN A 55 13.26 5.58 -15.44
CA GLN A 55 14.38 5.37 -16.34
C GLN A 55 15.59 5.14 -15.45
N ALA A 56 15.95 3.86 -15.27
CA ALA A 56 17.27 3.49 -14.78
C ALA A 56 18.27 4.11 -15.74
N LYS A 57 19.00 5.10 -15.24
CA LYS A 57 20.09 5.73 -15.96
C LYS A 57 21.22 4.70 -16.06
N GLY A 58 21.29 4.03 -17.20
CA GLY A 58 22.46 3.28 -17.68
C GLY A 58 22.53 1.79 -17.31
N GLY A 59 22.62 0.94 -18.34
CA GLY A 59 23.27 -0.38 -18.22
C GLY A 59 22.57 -1.55 -18.91
N ALA A 60 23.06 -1.87 -20.11
CA ALA A 60 22.90 -3.11 -20.90
C ALA A 60 21.49 -3.51 -21.39
N LEU A 61 21.38 -3.70 -22.72
CA LEU A 61 20.29 -4.44 -23.34
C LEU A 61 20.25 -5.87 -22.76
N PRO A 62 19.06 -6.45 -22.53
CA PRO A 62 18.95 -7.84 -22.14
C PRO A 62 19.50 -8.74 -23.28
N PRO A 63 20.22 -9.82 -22.97
CA PRO A 63 20.64 -10.79 -23.98
C PRO A 63 19.43 -11.38 -24.69
N GLU A 64 19.53 -11.58 -26.00
CA GLU A 64 18.43 -12.03 -26.89
C GLU A 64 17.92 -13.46 -26.58
N ASP A 65 18.54 -14.16 -25.62
CA ASP A 65 18.16 -15.50 -25.16
C ASP A 65 17.34 -15.50 -23.85
N ALA A 66 16.89 -14.32 -23.36
CA ALA A 66 16.02 -14.26 -22.21
C ALA A 66 14.64 -14.84 -22.54
N ALA A 67 14.37 -16.06 -22.08
CA ALA A 67 13.04 -16.66 -22.15
C ALA A 67 11.99 -15.63 -21.70
N PRO A 68 10.89 -15.40 -22.46
CA PRO A 68 10.01 -14.24 -22.33
C PRO A 68 9.23 -14.12 -21.01
N ASN A 69 9.53 -14.93 -20.00
CA ASN A 69 8.85 -14.99 -18.70
C ASN A 69 9.80 -14.99 -17.49
N THR A 70 11.09 -14.64 -17.65
CA THR A 70 12.04 -14.61 -16.53
C THR A 70 12.03 -13.25 -15.81
N PHE A 71 11.26 -13.14 -14.74
CA PHE A 71 11.32 -11.98 -13.85
C PHE A 71 12.68 -11.95 -13.13
N THR A 72 13.57 -11.05 -13.55
CA THR A 72 14.90 -10.91 -12.95
C THR A 72 14.87 -9.91 -11.80
N VAL A 73 15.16 -10.38 -10.60
CA VAL A 73 15.23 -9.56 -9.38
C VAL A 73 16.59 -8.89 -9.27
N THR A 74 16.62 -7.55 -9.16
CA THR A 74 17.85 -6.77 -8.99
C THR A 74 18.50 -7.02 -7.62
N ALA A 75 19.77 -6.66 -7.45
CA ALA A 75 20.45 -6.77 -6.16
C ALA A 75 19.73 -6.00 -5.04
N GLN A 76 19.24 -4.79 -5.33
CA GLN A 76 18.51 -3.97 -4.36
C GLN A 76 17.15 -4.60 -4.00
N GLN A 77 16.42 -5.11 -5.00
CA GLN A 77 15.15 -5.81 -4.76
C GLN A 77 15.34 -7.08 -3.92
N ARG A 78 16.43 -7.82 -4.15
CA ARG A 78 16.78 -8.99 -3.34
C ARG A 78 17.11 -8.61 -1.90
N ALA A 79 17.88 -7.55 -1.68
CA ALA A 79 18.20 -7.05 -0.34
C ALA A 79 16.94 -6.65 0.46
N TYR A 80 15.93 -6.09 -0.21
CA TYR A 80 14.63 -5.82 0.40
C TYR A 80 13.88 -7.10 0.80
N LEU A 81 13.81 -8.09 -0.09
CA LEU A 81 13.17 -9.38 0.20
C LEU A 81 13.87 -10.10 1.37
N ASP A 82 15.20 -10.06 1.41
CA ASP A 82 15.99 -10.62 2.50
C ASP A 82 15.74 -9.89 3.82
N ALA A 83 15.61 -8.55 3.79
CA ALA A 83 15.28 -7.76 4.97
C ALA A 83 13.87 -8.06 5.51
N LEU A 84 12.88 -8.27 4.62
CA LEU A 84 11.56 -8.73 5.04
C LEU A 84 11.64 -10.09 5.75
N LYS A 85 12.37 -11.04 5.16
CA LYS A 85 12.58 -12.37 5.74
C LYS A 85 13.28 -12.29 7.10
N ALA A 86 14.30 -11.45 7.24
CA ALA A 86 15.01 -11.22 8.50
C ALA A 86 14.12 -10.60 9.58
N ALA A 87 13.12 -9.80 9.19
CA ALA A 87 12.09 -9.28 10.09
C ALA A 87 10.96 -10.28 10.40
N GLY A 88 11.06 -11.53 9.91
CA GLY A 88 10.05 -12.55 10.10
C GLY A 88 8.82 -12.40 9.19
N ILE A 89 8.84 -11.45 8.25
CA ILE A 89 7.79 -11.30 7.25
C ILE A 89 8.00 -12.36 6.18
N ARG A 90 6.95 -13.16 5.95
CA ARG A 90 6.90 -14.16 4.88
C ARG A 90 5.86 -13.72 3.85
N PRO A 91 6.28 -13.11 2.74
CA PRO A 91 5.38 -12.80 1.64
C PRO A 91 4.78 -14.08 1.04
N SER A 92 3.54 -13.99 0.57
CA SER A 92 2.89 -15.05 -0.22
C SER A 92 3.49 -15.19 -1.61
N SER A 93 4.10 -14.12 -2.14
CA SER A 93 5.01 -14.17 -3.29
C SER A 93 6.00 -13.01 -3.27
N GLU A 94 7.18 -13.20 -3.85
CA GLU A 94 8.17 -12.13 -4.01
C GLU A 94 7.62 -10.97 -4.85
N LEU A 95 6.88 -11.28 -5.92
CA LEU A 95 6.28 -10.27 -6.79
C LEU A 95 5.30 -9.36 -6.02
N LEU A 96 4.48 -9.93 -5.13
CA LEU A 96 3.58 -9.12 -4.30
C LEU A 96 4.38 -8.22 -3.35
N ALA A 97 5.39 -8.75 -2.66
CA ALA A 97 6.23 -7.94 -1.79
C ALA A 97 6.93 -6.79 -2.54
N LEU A 98 7.45 -7.06 -3.74
CA LEU A 98 8.08 -6.04 -4.58
C LEU A 98 7.08 -5.02 -5.12
N SER A 99 5.84 -5.43 -5.43
CA SER A 99 4.78 -4.49 -5.82
C SER A 99 4.40 -3.55 -4.67
N ILE A 100 4.30 -4.07 -3.43
CA ILE A 100 4.04 -3.28 -2.23
C ILE A 100 5.20 -2.29 -1.99
N GLY A 101 6.44 -2.78 -2.04
CA GLY A 101 7.63 -1.94 -1.87
C GLY A 101 7.76 -0.84 -2.93
N SER A 102 7.44 -1.16 -4.18
CA SER A 102 7.44 -0.20 -5.29
C SER A 102 6.39 0.90 -5.07
N TYR A 103 5.19 0.53 -4.62
CA TYR A 103 4.16 1.51 -4.26
C TYR A 103 4.63 2.45 -3.14
N VAL A 104 5.24 1.91 -2.07
CA VAL A 104 5.75 2.72 -0.95
C VAL A 104 6.76 3.75 -1.47
N CYS A 105 7.71 3.33 -2.31
CA CYS A 105 8.70 4.23 -2.91
C CYS A 105 8.05 5.34 -3.75
N GLN A 106 7.10 4.99 -4.62
CA GLN A 106 6.40 5.96 -5.45
C GLN A 106 5.59 6.95 -4.62
N ALA A 107 4.85 6.48 -3.62
CA ALA A 107 4.02 7.33 -2.76
C ALA A 107 4.88 8.29 -1.92
N ARG A 108 6.04 7.84 -1.43
CA ARG A 108 7.04 8.66 -0.73
C ARG A 108 7.63 9.74 -1.64
N ALA A 109 8.05 9.37 -2.85
CA ALA A 109 8.55 10.32 -3.85
C ALA A 109 7.49 11.37 -4.23
N ALA A 110 6.21 10.96 -4.25
CA ALA A 110 5.06 11.84 -4.47
C ALA A 110 4.63 12.63 -3.22
N LYS A 111 5.35 12.51 -2.10
CA LYS A 111 5.05 13.18 -0.83
C LYS A 111 3.62 12.92 -0.31
N GLN A 112 3.08 11.74 -0.58
CA GLN A 112 1.83 11.32 0.04
C GLN A 112 1.99 11.21 1.57
N SER A 113 0.90 11.44 2.31
CA SER A 113 0.93 11.31 3.77
C SER A 113 1.18 9.88 4.20
N ASP A 114 1.78 9.69 5.39
CA ASP A 114 1.97 8.35 5.98
C ASP A 114 0.66 7.57 6.06
N GLN A 115 -0.44 8.26 6.38
CA GLN A 115 -1.76 7.66 6.46
C GLN A 115 -2.24 7.15 5.10
N ALA A 116 -2.03 7.90 4.01
CA ALA A 116 -2.42 7.47 2.67
C ALA A 116 -1.64 6.22 2.23
N VAL A 117 -0.33 6.17 2.51
CA VAL A 117 0.49 4.98 2.25
C VAL A 117 -0.01 3.79 3.06
N TRP A 118 -0.29 4.01 4.35
CA TRP A 118 -0.79 2.99 5.25
C TRP A 118 -2.12 2.40 4.79
N ASP A 119 -3.09 3.26 4.43
CA ASP A 119 -4.43 2.85 4.04
C ASP A 119 -4.44 2.02 2.75
N TYR A 120 -3.48 2.26 1.85
CA TYR A 120 -3.30 1.45 0.64
C TYR A 120 -2.57 0.12 0.93
N VAL A 121 -1.49 0.15 1.71
CA VAL A 121 -0.65 -1.04 1.95
C VAL A 121 -1.34 -2.05 2.87
N LYS A 122 -2.03 -1.59 3.90
CA LYS A 122 -2.68 -2.44 4.91
C LYS A 122 -3.61 -3.52 4.33
N PRO A 123 -4.55 -3.23 3.39
CA PRO A 123 -5.40 -4.27 2.82
C PRO A 123 -4.61 -5.31 1.99
N LEU A 124 -3.52 -4.91 1.33
CA LEU A 124 -2.63 -5.83 0.60
C LEU A 124 -1.90 -6.77 1.55
N VAL A 125 -1.31 -6.22 2.61
CA VAL A 125 -0.60 -6.98 3.65
C VAL A 125 -1.54 -7.91 4.41
N ARG A 126 -2.77 -7.48 4.72
CA ARG A 126 -3.78 -8.37 5.32
C ARG A 126 -4.03 -9.60 4.45
N ASN A 127 -4.15 -9.40 3.13
CA ASN A 127 -4.36 -10.50 2.20
C ASN A 127 -3.12 -11.41 2.11
N ASP A 128 -1.93 -10.81 2.11
CA ASP A 128 -0.64 -11.51 2.08
C ASP A 128 -0.45 -12.42 3.31
N VAL A 129 -0.63 -11.86 4.51
CA VAL A 129 -0.53 -12.59 5.79
C VAL A 129 -1.53 -13.74 5.85
N ARG A 130 -2.77 -13.51 5.37
CA ARG A 130 -3.78 -14.58 5.32
C ARG A 130 -3.39 -15.71 4.37
N LYS A 131 -2.76 -15.40 3.23
CA LYS A 131 -2.31 -16.41 2.26
C LYS A 131 -1.13 -17.24 2.76
N THR A 132 -0.32 -16.69 3.66
CA THR A 132 0.83 -17.42 4.23
C THR A 132 0.50 -18.19 5.50
N GLN A 133 -0.62 -17.88 6.15
CA GLN A 133 -1.17 -18.70 7.22
C GLN A 133 -1.82 -19.96 6.63
N LEU A 134 -1.31 -21.13 7.04
CA LEU A 134 -1.84 -22.43 6.62
C LEU A 134 -3.19 -22.77 7.29
N ASN A 135 -3.69 -21.89 8.17
CA ASN A 135 -4.88 -22.12 8.98
C ASN A 135 -6.06 -21.31 8.43
N ALA A 136 -7.27 -21.84 8.54
CA ALA A 136 -8.50 -21.14 8.14
C ALA A 136 -8.89 -19.94 9.06
N VAL A 137 -8.03 -19.58 10.01
CA VAL A 137 -8.27 -18.50 10.97
C VAL A 137 -7.82 -17.18 10.35
N ALA A 138 -8.67 -16.15 10.43
CA ALA A 138 -8.31 -14.82 9.95
C ALA A 138 -7.17 -14.21 10.79
N PRO A 139 -6.20 -13.50 10.18
CA PRO A 139 -5.13 -12.86 10.92
C PRO A 139 -5.65 -11.77 11.85
N SER A 140 -5.04 -11.65 13.03
CA SER A 140 -5.45 -10.63 13.99
C SER A 140 -5.13 -9.21 13.47
N PRO A 141 -5.91 -8.18 13.86
CA PRO A 141 -5.62 -6.79 13.47
C PRO A 141 -4.22 -6.32 13.88
N ALA A 142 -3.74 -6.76 15.05
CA ALA A 142 -2.40 -6.41 15.55
C ALA A 142 -1.29 -6.99 14.66
N GLN A 143 -1.43 -8.25 14.24
CA GLN A 143 -0.48 -8.89 13.33
C GLN A 143 -0.44 -8.18 11.96
N VAL A 144 -1.61 -7.84 11.41
CA VAL A 144 -1.70 -7.10 10.14
C VAL A 144 -1.05 -5.73 10.27
N ASN A 145 -1.31 -5.00 11.35
CA ASN A 145 -0.71 -3.68 11.58
C ASN A 145 0.81 -3.77 11.72
N ALA A 146 1.33 -4.74 12.49
CA ALA A 146 2.77 -4.95 12.64
C ALA A 146 3.44 -5.25 11.29
N ALA A 147 2.90 -6.20 10.52
CA ALA A 147 3.40 -6.52 9.19
C ALA A 147 3.33 -5.32 8.25
N THR A 148 2.25 -4.54 8.30
CA THR A 148 2.09 -3.32 7.48
C THR A 148 3.19 -2.30 7.79
N ALA A 149 3.46 -2.07 9.08
CA ALA A 149 4.53 -1.19 9.51
C ALA A 149 5.91 -1.67 9.02
N ASP A 150 6.18 -2.97 9.12
CA ASP A 150 7.45 -3.55 8.66
C ASP A 150 7.62 -3.48 7.15
N TYR A 151 6.58 -3.78 6.37
CA TYR A 151 6.60 -3.62 4.91
C TYR A 151 6.94 -2.18 4.52
N ILE A 152 6.27 -1.18 5.11
CA ILE A 152 6.49 0.24 4.80
C ILE A 152 7.90 0.67 5.22
N ARG A 153 8.32 0.32 6.44
CA ARG A 153 9.64 0.69 6.99
C ARG A 153 10.76 0.10 6.16
N ILE A 154 10.75 -1.21 5.92
CA ILE A 154 11.81 -1.93 5.20
C ILE A 154 11.86 -1.49 3.73
N ALA A 155 10.70 -1.24 3.09
CA ALA A 155 10.70 -0.67 1.74
C ALA A 155 11.34 0.71 1.72
N THR A 156 11.02 1.57 2.70
CA THR A 156 11.61 2.90 2.82
C THR A 156 13.13 2.84 3.03
N GLU A 157 13.63 1.89 3.84
CA GLU A 157 15.07 1.77 4.14
C GLU A 157 15.89 1.11 3.03
N ARG A 158 15.28 0.24 2.21
CA ARG A 158 16.02 -0.66 1.30
C ARG A 158 15.72 -0.43 -0.18
N LEU A 159 14.54 0.07 -0.53
CA LEU A 159 14.09 0.24 -1.92
C LEU A 159 13.95 1.70 -2.36
N CYS A 160 13.65 2.59 -1.44
CA CYS A 160 13.41 4.01 -1.70
C CYS A 160 14.72 4.78 -1.68
#